data_AF-A0A1I4CQM0-F1
#
_entry.id   AF-A0A1I4CQM0-F1
#
_cell.length_a   1.000
_cell.length_b   1.000
_cell.length_c   1.000
_cell.angle_alpha   90.00
_cell.angle_beta   90.00
_cell.angle_gamma   90.00
#
_symmetry.space_group_name_H-M   'P 1'
#
loop_
_entity.id
_entity.type
_entity.pdbx_description
1 polymer ?
#
loop_
_entity_poly.entity_id
_entity_poly.type
_entity_poly.pdbx_seq_one_letter_code
_entity_poly.pdbx_strand_id
1 'polypeptide(L)'
;MTYHLLLGDYAYSSWSLRGWLLFEKFDIRRDQTMVDFSDQSVAEQLAQYAPARTVPTMITPEGAVVSDSLAIAEELASRHPDAGFWPTDAKARATARSLAAEMHSGFMALRSDCPMNLRLSYEDASPSKDVIADLARIETIWSHARKTCAAEGPWLCGDYSIADVMFAPVAARIAGYNLPVGNAAAAYVAAHLSDPAFRRWRAMGMVRGATLPWYAKDYTTRPWPGPNARAARAIDEGTPENATCPYSSKPSTHLMEIDGRTFGMCNAFCRDKTVADPEAWPAFMALL
;
A
#
# COMPACT_ATOMS: atom_id res chain seq x y z
N MET A 1 -7.44 -10.89 22.46
CA MET A 1 -7.60 -11.09 21.00
C MET A 1 -6.69 -10.08 20.30
N THR A 2 -6.17 -10.35 19.10
CA THR A 2 -5.37 -9.36 18.36
C THR A 2 -6.30 -8.43 17.57
N TYR A 3 -5.77 -7.35 16.97
CA TYR A 3 -6.54 -6.54 16.02
C TYR A 3 -6.98 -7.39 14.82
N HIS A 4 -8.19 -7.19 14.30
CA HIS A 4 -8.64 -7.81 13.05
C HIS A 4 -8.91 -6.72 12.01
N LEU A 5 -8.16 -6.75 10.91
CA LEU A 5 -8.23 -5.77 9.83
C LEU A 5 -8.96 -6.32 8.61
N LEU A 6 -10.07 -5.69 8.26
CA LEU A 6 -10.86 -5.97 7.08
C LEU A 6 -10.38 -5.06 5.94
N LEU A 7 -9.99 -5.65 4.82
CA LEU A 7 -9.35 -4.97 3.70
C LEU A 7 -10.07 -5.29 2.39
N GLY A 8 -10.09 -4.34 1.47
CA GLY A 8 -10.47 -4.53 0.08
C GLY A 8 -9.28 -4.87 -0.81
N ASP A 9 -9.54 -5.07 -2.09
CA ASP A 9 -8.58 -5.58 -3.06
C ASP A 9 -7.23 -4.82 -3.07
N TYR A 10 -6.13 -5.59 -3.12
CA TYR A 10 -4.77 -5.07 -3.11
C TYR A 10 -4.45 -4.17 -4.31
N ALA A 11 -4.99 -4.44 -5.50
CA ALA A 11 -4.74 -3.65 -6.70
C ALA A 11 -5.59 -2.38 -6.77
N TYR A 12 -6.80 -2.39 -6.19
CA TYR A 12 -7.83 -1.37 -6.46
C TYR A 12 -8.26 -0.55 -5.24
N SER A 13 -8.05 -1.02 -4.01
CA SER A 13 -8.51 -0.30 -2.81
C SER A 13 -7.44 0.65 -2.25
N SER A 14 -7.45 1.90 -2.71
CA SER A 14 -6.58 2.95 -2.15
C SER A 14 -6.75 3.17 -0.64
N TRP A 15 -7.97 3.02 -0.12
CA TRP A 15 -8.22 3.13 1.31
C TRP A 15 -7.63 1.94 2.09
N SER A 16 -7.73 0.72 1.55
CA SER A 16 -7.20 -0.47 2.22
C SER A 16 -5.67 -0.49 2.23
N LEU A 17 -5.02 0.06 1.20
CA LEU A 17 -3.57 0.29 1.25
C LEU A 17 -3.19 1.14 2.47
N ARG A 18 -3.92 2.24 2.73
CA ARG A 18 -3.68 3.08 3.92
C ARG A 18 -3.84 2.26 5.20
N GLY A 19 -4.97 1.56 5.32
CA GLY A 19 -5.27 0.71 6.47
C GLY A 19 -4.18 -0.32 6.73
N TRP A 20 -3.71 -1.01 5.70
CA TRP A 20 -2.65 -2.03 5.82
C TRP A 20 -1.29 -1.43 6.18
N LEU A 21 -0.91 -0.29 5.58
CA LEU A 21 0.35 0.39 5.88
C LEU A 21 0.44 0.85 7.34
N LEU A 22 -0.69 1.24 7.97
CA LEU A 22 -0.72 1.61 9.39
C LEU A 22 -0.26 0.48 10.31
N PHE A 23 -0.50 -0.76 9.94
CA PHE A 23 -0.03 -1.88 10.72
C PHE A 23 1.35 -2.34 10.27
N GLU A 24 1.60 -2.34 8.96
CA GLU A 24 2.84 -2.84 8.40
C GLU A 24 4.06 -1.95 8.72
N LYS A 25 3.92 -0.63 8.60
CA LYS A 25 5.03 0.31 8.76
C LYS A 25 5.37 0.58 10.23
N PHE A 26 4.43 0.32 11.13
CA PHE A 26 4.53 0.59 12.57
C PHE A 26 4.58 -0.70 13.40
N ASP A 27 4.84 -1.84 12.76
CA ASP A 27 5.01 -3.17 13.38
C ASP A 27 3.86 -3.57 14.33
N ILE A 28 2.62 -3.22 13.96
CA ILE A 28 1.43 -3.62 14.72
C ILE A 28 0.92 -4.96 14.21
N ARG A 29 0.89 -5.95 15.11
CA ARG A 29 0.35 -7.28 14.81
C ARG A 29 -1.16 -7.21 14.56
N ARG A 30 -1.62 -7.98 13.58
CA ARG A 30 -3.03 -8.10 13.21
C ARG A 30 -3.33 -9.47 12.61
N ASP A 31 -4.57 -9.90 12.76
CA ASP A 31 -5.22 -10.80 11.80
C ASP A 31 -5.86 -9.95 10.69
N GLN A 32 -6.03 -10.50 9.49
CA GLN A 32 -6.68 -9.76 8.42
C GLN A 32 -7.52 -10.63 7.50
N THR A 33 -8.63 -10.07 7.02
CA THR A 33 -9.52 -10.67 6.02
C THR A 33 -9.63 -9.73 4.83
N MET A 34 -9.56 -10.30 3.63
CA MET A 34 -9.79 -9.56 2.39
C MET A 34 -11.25 -9.79 1.95
N VAL A 35 -11.97 -8.71 1.64
CA VAL A 35 -13.25 -8.77 0.92
C VAL A 35 -12.99 -8.87 -0.59
N ASP A 36 -13.90 -9.51 -1.31
CA ASP A 36 -13.83 -9.70 -2.76
C ASP A 36 -14.72 -8.68 -3.48
N PHE A 37 -14.12 -7.74 -4.20
CA PHE A 37 -14.87 -6.71 -4.93
C PHE A 37 -15.69 -7.23 -6.12
N SER A 38 -15.52 -8.50 -6.50
CA SER A 38 -16.25 -9.14 -7.60
C SER A 38 -17.41 -10.05 -7.17
N ASP A 39 -17.51 -10.38 -5.88
CA ASP A 39 -18.52 -11.31 -5.33
C ASP A 39 -19.84 -10.59 -5.02
N GLN A 40 -19.84 -9.74 -4.00
CA GLN A 40 -21.01 -8.99 -3.52
C GLN A 40 -20.57 -7.62 -2.99
N SER A 41 -21.50 -6.75 -2.62
CA SER A 41 -21.12 -5.42 -2.11
C SER A 41 -20.28 -5.53 -0.84
N VAL A 42 -19.39 -4.57 -0.61
CA VAL A 42 -18.55 -4.55 0.60
C VAL A 42 -19.42 -4.58 1.87
N ALA A 43 -20.55 -3.86 1.88
CA ALA A 43 -21.43 -3.84 3.04
C ALA A 43 -22.03 -5.23 3.36
N GLU A 44 -22.41 -6.00 2.35
CA GLU A 44 -22.96 -7.35 2.53
C GLU A 44 -21.91 -8.32 3.10
N GLN A 45 -20.66 -8.25 2.60
CA GLN A 45 -19.55 -9.06 3.13
C GLN A 45 -19.20 -8.72 4.59
N LEU A 46 -19.51 -7.49 5.00
CA LEU A 46 -19.22 -6.98 6.33
C LEU A 46 -20.40 -7.05 7.30
N ALA A 47 -21.53 -7.65 6.92
CA ALA A 47 -22.76 -7.67 7.74
C ALA A 47 -22.55 -8.22 9.17
N GLN A 48 -21.65 -9.19 9.35
CA GLN A 48 -21.31 -9.76 10.66
C GLN A 48 -20.46 -8.83 11.56
N TYR A 49 -19.91 -7.74 11.00
CA TYR A 49 -19.07 -6.77 11.69
C TYR A 49 -19.79 -5.42 11.87
N ALA A 50 -21.11 -5.44 12.07
CA ALA A 50 -21.91 -4.22 12.23
C ALA A 50 -21.31 -3.27 13.28
N PRO A 51 -21.20 -1.96 13.01
CA PRO A 51 -21.80 -1.20 11.89
C PRO A 51 -20.92 -1.07 10.64
N ALA A 52 -19.89 -1.89 10.45
CA ALA A 52 -18.99 -1.79 9.31
C ALA A 52 -19.72 -1.92 7.96
N ARG A 53 -19.38 -1.02 7.03
CA ARG A 53 -19.93 -1.00 5.65
C ARG A 53 -18.92 -0.67 4.55
N THR A 54 -17.70 -0.34 4.95
CA THR A 54 -16.59 0.03 4.05
C THR A 54 -15.30 -0.63 4.52
N VAL A 55 -14.33 -0.70 3.62
CA VAL A 55 -12.95 -1.10 3.92
C VAL A 55 -11.99 0.08 3.71
N PRO A 56 -10.96 0.24 4.54
CA PRO A 56 -10.59 -0.63 5.65
C PRO A 56 -11.52 -0.45 6.86
N THR A 57 -11.69 -1.53 7.62
CA THR A 57 -12.29 -1.50 8.96
C THR A 57 -11.43 -2.32 9.91
N MET A 58 -11.15 -1.80 11.10
CA MET A 58 -10.41 -2.48 12.16
C MET A 58 -11.38 -2.89 13.28
N ILE A 59 -11.24 -4.11 13.78
CA ILE A 59 -11.84 -4.55 15.05
C ILE A 59 -10.71 -4.61 16.08
N THR A 60 -10.90 -3.91 17.20
CA THR A 60 -9.94 -3.88 18.32
C THR A 60 -10.01 -5.16 19.15
N PRO A 61 -8.98 -5.47 19.97
CA PRO A 61 -8.97 -6.61 20.89
C PRO A 61 -10.22 -6.75 21.77
N GLU A 62 -10.81 -5.63 22.17
CA GLU A 62 -12.02 -5.54 22.99
C GLU A 62 -13.32 -5.43 22.18
N GLY A 63 -13.25 -5.48 20.85
CA GLY A 63 -14.41 -5.59 19.96
C GLY A 63 -14.95 -4.26 19.40
N ALA A 64 -14.30 -3.12 19.64
CA ALA A 64 -14.69 -1.87 18.99
C ALA A 64 -14.43 -1.94 17.48
N VAL A 65 -15.45 -1.56 16.69
CA VAL A 65 -15.41 -1.52 15.23
C VAL A 65 -15.08 -0.11 14.76
N VAL A 66 -13.93 0.08 14.12
CA VAL A 66 -13.41 1.36 13.66
C VAL A 66 -13.29 1.33 12.14
N SER A 67 -14.25 1.95 11.46
CA SER A 67 -14.20 2.16 10.00
C SER A 67 -13.57 3.52 9.68
N ASP A 68 -12.96 3.62 8.49
CA ASP A 68 -12.18 4.76 7.98
C ASP A 68 -10.68 4.74 8.31
N SER A 69 -9.83 4.92 7.29
CA SER A 69 -8.38 4.83 7.45
C SER A 69 -7.81 5.90 8.38
N LEU A 70 -8.39 7.11 8.42
CA LEU A 70 -7.90 8.18 9.31
C LEU A 70 -8.34 7.91 10.75
N ALA A 71 -9.56 7.40 10.97
CA ALA A 71 -10.02 6.98 12.29
C ALA A 71 -9.17 5.82 12.85
N ILE A 72 -8.88 4.81 12.01
CA ILE A 72 -7.96 3.72 12.38
C ILE A 72 -6.57 4.26 12.73
N ALA A 73 -6.06 5.25 11.98
CA ALA A 73 -4.75 5.84 12.22
C ALA A 73 -4.67 6.54 13.59
N GLU A 74 -5.64 7.39 13.92
CA GLU A 74 -5.66 8.08 15.22
C GLU A 74 -5.90 7.10 16.38
N GLU A 75 -6.73 6.06 16.18
CA GLU A 75 -6.95 5.04 17.21
C GLU A 75 -5.67 4.24 17.50
N LEU A 76 -4.93 3.84 16.46
CA LEU A 76 -3.65 3.16 16.63
C LEU A 76 -2.61 4.09 17.27
N ALA A 77 -2.55 5.36 16.88
CA ALA A 77 -1.64 6.33 17.48
C ALA A 77 -1.94 6.58 18.96
N SER A 78 -3.21 6.57 19.35
CA SER A 78 -3.65 6.70 20.75
C SER A 78 -3.26 5.49 21.59
N ARG A 79 -3.44 4.27 21.04
CA ARG A 79 -3.15 3.00 21.72
C ARG A 79 -1.66 2.66 21.78
N HIS A 80 -0.89 3.14 20.81
CA HIS A 80 0.54 2.88 20.67
C HIS A 80 1.32 4.20 20.56
N PRO A 81 1.35 5.02 21.64
CA PRO A 81 1.92 6.36 21.60
C PRO A 81 3.41 6.37 21.24
N ASP A 82 4.13 5.29 21.53
CA ASP A 82 5.57 5.14 21.28
C ASP A 82 5.90 4.54 19.91
N ALA A 83 4.89 4.16 19.11
CA ALA A 83 5.11 3.52 17.81
C ALA A 83 5.50 4.51 16.70
N GLY A 84 5.51 5.82 16.96
CA GLY A 84 5.98 6.82 16.00
C GLY A 84 4.99 7.16 14.87
N PHE A 85 3.69 6.90 15.07
CA PHE A 85 2.63 7.22 14.09
C PHE A 85 2.62 8.70 13.66
N TRP A 86 2.94 9.60 14.58
CA TRP A 86 3.03 11.04 14.36
C TRP A 86 4.39 11.58 14.81
N PRO A 87 4.89 12.68 14.21
CA PRO A 87 6.07 13.37 14.70
C PRO A 87 5.95 13.77 16.19
N THR A 88 7.07 13.72 16.91
CA THR A 88 7.15 14.10 18.33
C THR A 88 7.18 15.62 18.52
N ASP A 89 7.82 16.36 17.61
CA ASP A 89 7.77 17.83 17.58
C ASP A 89 6.35 18.33 17.34
N ALA A 90 5.92 19.33 18.13
CA ALA A 90 4.55 19.82 18.11
C ALA A 90 4.17 20.49 16.78
N LYS A 91 5.10 21.25 16.19
CA LYS A 91 4.88 21.94 14.92
C LYS A 91 4.80 20.94 13.78
N ALA A 92 5.73 19.99 13.72
CA ALA A 92 5.73 18.92 12.72
C ALA A 92 4.49 18.04 12.82
N ARG A 93 4.05 17.69 14.04
CA ARG A 93 2.83 16.91 14.27
C ARG A 93 1.57 17.63 13.79
N ALA A 94 1.45 18.93 14.09
CA ALA A 94 0.32 19.74 13.62
C ALA A 94 0.28 19.79 12.09
N THR A 95 1.43 19.97 11.44
CA THR A 95 1.56 19.93 9.99
C THR A 95 1.18 18.56 9.43
N ALA A 96 1.74 17.47 9.95
CA ALA A 96 1.43 16.11 9.49
C ALA A 96 -0.06 15.76 9.60
N ARG A 97 -0.72 16.15 10.69
CA ARG A 97 -2.18 15.97 10.87
C ARG A 97 -2.99 16.78 9.87
N SER A 98 -2.60 18.02 9.60
CA SER A 98 -3.25 18.85 8.57
C SER A 98 -3.16 18.19 7.20
N LEU A 99 -1.98 17.65 6.84
CA LEU A 99 -1.77 16.94 5.59
C LEU A 99 -2.65 15.68 5.48
N ALA A 100 -2.69 14.88 6.55
CA ALA A 100 -3.49 13.66 6.59
C ALA A 100 -5.00 13.96 6.44
N ALA A 101 -5.49 15.00 7.12
CA ALA A 101 -6.90 15.41 7.06
C ALA A 101 -7.27 15.98 5.68
N GLU A 102 -6.42 16.83 5.09
CA GLU A 102 -6.63 17.36 3.75
C GLU A 102 -6.62 16.25 2.70
N MET A 103 -5.65 15.32 2.78
CA MET A 103 -5.67 14.15 1.90
C MET A 103 -6.90 13.29 2.11
N HIS A 104 -7.33 13.06 3.35
CA HIS A 104 -8.50 12.25 3.65
C HIS A 104 -9.77 12.78 2.96
N SER A 105 -9.99 14.10 3.01
CA SER A 105 -11.22 14.79 2.60
C SER A 105 -11.17 15.52 1.25
N GLY A 106 -10.00 15.61 0.60
CA GLY A 106 -9.80 16.38 -0.63
C GLY A 106 -9.35 15.56 -1.85
N PHE A 107 -8.95 16.31 -2.89
CA PHE A 107 -8.39 15.81 -4.16
C PHE A 107 -9.34 14.95 -4.97
N MET A 108 -10.60 15.40 -5.09
CA MET A 108 -11.67 14.63 -5.71
C MET A 108 -11.47 14.44 -7.23
N ALA A 109 -10.92 15.44 -7.93
CA ALA A 109 -10.63 15.32 -9.35
C ALA A 109 -9.56 14.24 -9.59
N LEU A 110 -8.45 14.30 -8.86
CA LEU A 110 -7.42 13.25 -8.89
C LEU A 110 -7.97 11.87 -8.57
N ARG A 111 -8.84 11.75 -7.55
CA ARG A 111 -9.41 10.45 -7.14
C ARG A 111 -10.36 9.86 -8.17
N SER A 112 -11.14 10.69 -8.86
CA SER A 112 -12.11 10.29 -9.88
C SER A 112 -11.44 9.96 -11.21
N ASP A 113 -10.55 10.84 -11.67
CA ASP A 113 -9.92 10.73 -12.99
C ASP A 113 -8.83 9.67 -12.98
N CYS A 114 -8.14 9.51 -11.84
CA CYS A 114 -7.07 8.53 -11.62
C CYS A 114 -7.46 7.52 -10.53
N PRO A 115 -8.42 6.62 -10.77
CA PRO A 115 -8.75 5.57 -9.82
C PRO A 115 -7.53 4.67 -9.55
N MET A 116 -7.48 4.04 -8.37
CA MET A 116 -6.34 3.20 -8.01
C MET A 116 -6.34 1.91 -8.86
N ASN A 117 -5.24 1.64 -9.55
CA ASN A 117 -5.01 0.39 -10.26
C ASN A 117 -3.51 0.08 -10.30
N LEU A 118 -3.03 -0.73 -9.34
CA LEU A 118 -1.60 -1.05 -9.22
C LEU A 118 -1.09 -2.06 -10.26
N ARG A 119 -2.00 -2.66 -11.05
CA ARG A 119 -1.67 -3.60 -12.13
C ARG A 119 -1.27 -2.91 -13.42
N LEU A 120 -1.65 -1.64 -13.59
CA LEU A 120 -1.41 -0.88 -14.82
C LEU A 120 -0.58 0.38 -14.53
N SER A 121 0.17 0.79 -15.56
CA SER A 121 0.71 2.15 -15.68
C SER A 121 0.51 2.61 -17.11
N TYR A 122 0.37 3.91 -17.32
CA TYR A 122 0.07 4.54 -18.60
C TYR A 122 1.21 5.45 -19.05
N GLU A 123 1.40 5.57 -20.37
CA GLU A 123 2.39 6.47 -20.97
C GLU A 123 2.01 7.95 -20.79
N ASP A 124 0.74 8.29 -21.05
CA ASP A 124 0.18 9.62 -20.86
C ASP A 124 -1.32 9.47 -20.54
N ALA A 125 -1.75 10.05 -19.42
CA ALA A 125 -3.15 10.05 -19.00
C ALA A 125 -3.91 11.33 -19.37
N SER A 126 -3.27 12.30 -20.03
CA SER A 126 -3.85 13.59 -20.43
C SER A 126 -4.70 14.22 -19.33
N PRO A 127 -4.13 14.53 -18.15
CA PRO A 127 -4.89 14.94 -16.97
C PRO A 127 -5.71 16.20 -17.22
N SER A 128 -6.92 16.23 -16.65
CA SER A 128 -7.79 17.41 -16.69
C SER A 128 -7.16 18.60 -15.96
N LYS A 129 -7.65 19.82 -16.25
CA LYS A 129 -7.19 21.04 -15.55
C LYS A 129 -7.41 20.94 -14.03
N ASP A 130 -8.47 20.26 -13.61
CA ASP A 130 -8.79 20.06 -12.19
C ASP A 130 -7.82 19.08 -11.53
N VAL A 131 -7.40 18.01 -12.24
CA VAL A 131 -6.31 17.14 -11.78
C VAL A 131 -5.00 17.91 -11.66
N ILE A 132 -4.66 18.77 -12.64
CA ILE A 132 -3.47 19.62 -12.57
C ILE A 132 -3.54 20.58 -11.36
N ALA A 133 -4.70 21.15 -11.06
CA ALA A 133 -4.89 21.99 -9.89
C ALA A 133 -4.72 21.21 -8.57
N ASP A 134 -5.25 19.98 -8.49
CA ASP A 134 -5.03 19.07 -7.36
C ASP A 134 -3.54 18.77 -7.17
N LEU A 135 -2.80 18.48 -8.25
CA LEU A 135 -1.36 18.22 -8.20
C LEU A 135 -0.58 19.45 -7.71
N ALA A 136 -0.88 20.64 -8.22
CA ALA A 136 -0.25 21.88 -7.77
C ALA A 136 -0.49 22.14 -6.26
N ARG A 137 -1.69 21.82 -5.76
CA ARG A 137 -2.01 21.90 -4.33
C ARG A 137 -1.19 20.87 -3.53
N ILE A 138 -1.10 19.64 -4.01
CA ILE A 138 -0.31 18.56 -3.40
C ILE A 138 1.17 18.98 -3.28
N GLU A 139 1.78 19.49 -4.35
CA GLU A 139 3.17 19.96 -4.33
C GLU A 139 3.38 21.11 -3.34
N THR A 140 2.40 22.03 -3.26
CA THR A 140 2.43 23.14 -2.29
C THR A 140 2.46 22.63 -0.86
N ILE A 141 1.56 21.71 -0.48
CA ILE A 141 1.48 21.21 0.89
C ILE A 141 2.65 20.27 1.24
N TRP A 142 3.17 19.50 0.29
CA TRP A 142 4.35 18.67 0.50
C TRP A 142 5.61 19.52 0.68
N SER A 143 5.79 20.55 -0.14
CA SER A 143 6.90 21.51 0.01
C SER A 143 6.82 22.25 1.34
N HIS A 144 5.63 22.72 1.72
CA HIS A 144 5.40 23.32 3.03
C HIS A 144 5.74 22.36 4.17
N ALA A 145 5.28 21.10 4.11
CA ALA A 145 5.54 20.09 5.13
C ALA A 145 7.04 19.86 5.32
N ARG A 146 7.76 19.57 4.23
CA ARG A 146 9.20 19.31 4.28
C ARG A 146 9.98 20.48 4.87
N LYS A 147 9.63 21.73 4.49
CA LYS A 147 10.25 22.94 5.03
C LYS A 147 9.91 23.14 6.51
N THR A 148 8.64 22.98 6.87
CA THR A 148 8.15 23.23 8.24
C THR A 148 8.68 22.21 9.24
N CYS A 149 8.71 20.94 8.84
CA CYS A 149 9.18 19.81 9.62
C CYS A 149 10.72 19.65 9.57
N ALA A 150 11.42 20.47 8.78
CA ALA A 150 12.86 20.36 8.52
C ALA A 150 13.27 18.91 8.16
N ALA A 151 12.48 18.27 7.29
CA ALA A 151 12.55 16.83 7.07
C ALA A 151 13.84 16.41 6.36
N GLU A 152 14.61 15.57 7.05
CA GLU A 152 15.69 14.77 6.45
C GLU A 152 15.12 13.50 5.80
N GLY A 153 15.84 12.94 4.82
CA GLY A 153 15.38 11.75 4.11
C GLY A 153 14.21 12.01 3.15
N PRO A 154 13.47 10.95 2.77
CA PRO A 154 12.46 11.06 1.72
C PRO A 154 11.09 11.53 2.21
N TRP A 155 10.73 11.34 3.48
CA TRP A 155 9.35 11.50 3.97
C TRP A 155 8.98 12.94 4.32
N LEU A 156 7.69 13.21 4.43
CA LEU A 156 7.18 14.59 4.47
C LEU A 156 7.56 15.34 5.75
N CYS A 157 7.64 14.65 6.89
CA CYS A 157 7.92 15.25 8.20
C CYS A 157 9.00 14.51 9.00
N GLY A 158 10.04 14.03 8.32
CA GLY A 158 11.19 13.34 8.92
C GLY A 158 11.06 11.83 8.75
N ASP A 159 10.85 11.12 9.85
CA ASP A 159 10.55 9.68 9.80
C ASP A 159 9.19 9.42 9.14
N TYR A 160 9.00 8.18 8.67
CA TYR A 160 7.75 7.76 8.03
C TYR A 160 6.57 7.88 9.02
N SER A 161 5.52 8.60 8.64
CA SER A 161 4.38 8.93 9.50
C SER A 161 3.04 8.60 8.86
N ILE A 162 1.93 8.81 9.58
CA ILE A 162 0.57 8.71 9.02
C ILE A 162 0.40 9.65 7.81
N ALA A 163 1.04 10.81 7.77
CA ALA A 163 0.96 11.68 6.58
C ALA A 163 1.42 10.93 5.32
N ASP A 164 2.52 10.18 5.43
CA ASP A 164 3.06 9.40 4.32
C ASP A 164 2.15 8.22 3.96
N VAL A 165 1.54 7.55 4.95
CA VAL A 165 0.49 6.55 4.72
C VAL A 165 -0.66 7.12 3.88
N MET A 166 -1.16 8.30 4.23
CA MET A 166 -2.33 8.89 3.56
C MET A 166 -2.04 9.26 2.10
N PHE A 167 -0.79 9.62 1.80
CA PHE A 167 -0.32 9.98 0.46
C PHE A 167 0.27 8.81 -0.36
N ALA A 168 0.50 7.63 0.21
CA ALA A 168 0.96 6.46 -0.55
C ALA A 168 0.06 6.14 -1.78
N PRO A 169 -1.29 6.20 -1.70
CA PRO A 169 -2.14 6.05 -2.87
C PRO A 169 -2.07 7.21 -3.86
N VAL A 170 -1.64 8.40 -3.44
CA VAL A 170 -1.41 9.52 -4.36
C VAL A 170 -0.12 9.31 -5.13
N ALA A 171 0.94 8.84 -4.45
CA ALA A 171 2.18 8.45 -5.12
C ALA A 171 1.93 7.38 -6.19
N ALA A 172 1.13 6.36 -5.86
CA ALA A 172 0.71 5.34 -6.82
C ALA A 172 -0.04 5.92 -8.04
N ARG A 173 -0.91 6.92 -7.84
CA ARG A 173 -1.63 7.59 -8.94
C ARG A 173 -0.68 8.41 -9.81
N ILE A 174 0.18 9.24 -9.21
CA ILE A 174 1.15 10.04 -9.95
C ILE A 174 2.04 9.14 -10.82
N ALA A 175 2.55 8.05 -10.23
CA ALA A 175 3.37 7.06 -10.93
C ALA A 175 2.60 6.32 -12.02
N GLY A 176 1.46 5.73 -11.67
CA GLY A 176 0.65 4.89 -12.54
C GLY A 176 0.12 5.65 -13.75
N TYR A 177 -0.35 6.87 -13.55
CA TYR A 177 -0.90 7.72 -14.63
C TYR A 177 0.15 8.63 -15.30
N ASN A 178 1.42 8.50 -14.90
CA ASN A 178 2.52 9.34 -15.39
C ASN A 178 2.21 10.84 -15.30
N LEU A 179 1.64 11.26 -14.16
CA LEU A 179 1.18 12.63 -13.98
C LEU A 179 2.36 13.62 -13.87
N PRO A 180 2.23 14.83 -14.44
CA PRO A 180 3.30 15.81 -14.40
C PRO A 180 3.42 16.42 -13.00
N VAL A 181 4.56 16.21 -12.35
CA VAL A 181 4.92 16.81 -11.06
C VAL A 181 6.38 17.25 -11.09
N GLY A 182 6.76 18.21 -10.24
CA GLY A 182 8.13 18.67 -10.09
C GLY A 182 9.06 17.63 -9.44
N ASN A 183 10.37 17.88 -9.53
CA ASN A 183 11.42 16.94 -9.09
C ASN A 183 11.28 16.51 -7.62
N ALA A 184 10.89 17.41 -6.72
CA ALA A 184 10.74 17.09 -5.30
C ALA A 184 9.57 16.11 -5.05
N ALA A 185 8.44 16.32 -5.73
CA ALA A 185 7.31 15.40 -5.68
C ALA A 185 7.66 14.07 -6.35
N ALA A 186 8.32 14.08 -7.50
CA ALA A 186 8.78 12.87 -8.18
C ALA A 186 9.73 12.03 -7.28
N ALA A 187 10.63 12.66 -6.54
CA ALA A 187 11.51 11.98 -5.58
C ALA A 187 10.73 11.33 -4.42
N TYR A 188 9.73 12.03 -3.89
CA TYR A 188 8.85 11.47 -2.85
C TYR A 188 8.01 10.30 -3.37
N VAL A 189 7.52 10.39 -4.61
CA VAL A 189 6.84 9.27 -5.29
C VAL A 189 7.77 8.08 -5.45
N ALA A 190 8.99 8.29 -5.94
CA ALA A 190 9.98 7.22 -6.12
C ALA A 190 10.33 6.53 -4.78
N ALA A 191 10.38 7.28 -3.68
CA ALA A 191 10.57 6.72 -2.34
C ALA A 191 9.44 5.78 -1.93
N HIS A 192 8.17 6.16 -2.16
CA HIS A 192 7.02 5.26 -1.94
C HIS A 192 7.09 4.01 -2.81
N LEU A 193 7.41 4.15 -4.10
CA LEU A 193 7.51 2.99 -5.01
C LEU A 193 8.63 2.02 -4.65
N SER A 194 9.68 2.54 -4.00
CA SER A 194 10.84 1.75 -3.57
C SER A 194 10.67 1.15 -2.17
N ASP A 195 9.69 1.61 -1.39
CA ASP A 195 9.43 1.12 -0.04
C ASP A 195 9.03 -0.37 -0.07
N PRO A 196 9.69 -1.25 0.71
CA PRO A 196 9.38 -2.67 0.71
C PRO A 196 7.94 -3.00 1.09
N ALA A 197 7.28 -2.23 1.97
CA ALA A 197 5.89 -2.48 2.32
C ALA A 197 4.96 -2.16 1.14
N PHE A 198 5.17 -1.04 0.45
CA PHE A 198 4.43 -0.71 -0.77
C PHE A 198 4.63 -1.75 -1.87
N ARG A 199 5.89 -2.17 -2.10
CA ARG A 199 6.23 -3.23 -3.06
C ARG A 199 5.53 -4.54 -2.74
N ARG A 200 5.49 -4.96 -1.46
CA ARG A 200 4.75 -6.14 -1.01
C ARG A 200 3.26 -6.03 -1.27
N TRP A 201 2.65 -4.88 -0.98
CA TRP A 201 1.24 -4.64 -1.26
C TRP A 201 0.94 -4.80 -2.75
N ARG A 202 1.74 -4.18 -3.62
CA ARG A 202 1.60 -4.31 -5.07
C ARG A 202 1.80 -5.75 -5.54
N ALA A 203 2.85 -6.44 -5.07
CA ALA A 203 3.13 -7.83 -5.44
C ALA A 203 1.96 -8.77 -5.10
N MET A 204 1.32 -8.57 -3.93
CA MET A 204 0.08 -9.28 -3.58
C MET A 204 -1.08 -8.92 -4.51
N GLY A 205 -1.20 -7.66 -4.92
CA GLY A 205 -2.21 -7.20 -5.90
C GLY A 205 -2.01 -7.72 -7.32
N MET A 206 -0.80 -8.14 -7.70
CA MET A 206 -0.56 -8.77 -9.00
C MET A 206 -1.07 -10.21 -9.07
N VAL A 207 -1.21 -10.89 -7.94
CA VAL A 207 -1.44 -12.35 -7.89
C VAL A 207 -2.74 -12.75 -7.17
N ARG A 208 -3.40 -11.81 -6.48
CA ARG A 208 -4.66 -12.05 -5.77
C ARG A 208 -5.77 -11.16 -6.31
N GLY A 209 -6.97 -11.74 -6.46
CA GLY A 209 -8.17 -11.07 -6.91
C GLY A 209 -8.32 -11.06 -8.44
N ALA A 210 -9.55 -10.95 -8.93
CA ALA A 210 -9.83 -10.83 -10.36
C ALA A 210 -9.31 -9.49 -10.93
N THR A 211 -9.05 -9.45 -12.23
CA THR A 211 -8.85 -8.16 -12.92
C THR A 211 -10.20 -7.47 -13.05
N LEU A 212 -10.30 -6.25 -12.53
CA LEU A 212 -11.53 -5.47 -12.52
C LEU A 212 -11.46 -4.39 -13.61
N PRO A 213 -12.03 -4.62 -14.81
CA PRO A 213 -11.82 -3.77 -15.98
C PRO A 213 -12.36 -2.34 -15.82
N TRP A 214 -13.32 -2.12 -14.94
CA TRP A 214 -13.87 -0.78 -14.66
C TRP A 214 -12.88 0.17 -13.94
N TYR A 215 -11.74 -0.34 -13.46
CA TYR A 215 -10.62 0.47 -12.97
C TYR A 215 -9.58 0.79 -14.04
N ALA A 216 -9.67 0.19 -15.23
CA ALA A 216 -8.78 0.51 -16.35
C ALA A 216 -9.26 1.77 -17.07
N LYS A 217 -8.30 2.51 -17.64
CA LYS A 217 -8.56 3.60 -18.58
C LYS A 217 -8.05 3.19 -19.96
N ASP A 218 -8.66 3.76 -20.99
CA ASP A 218 -8.30 3.51 -22.38
C ASP A 218 -7.10 4.38 -22.80
N TYR A 219 -5.98 4.19 -22.11
CA TYR A 219 -4.70 4.85 -22.40
C TYR A 219 -3.66 3.78 -22.73
N THR A 220 -2.68 4.15 -23.54
CA THR A 220 -1.52 3.29 -23.84
C THR A 220 -0.78 2.96 -22.54
N THR A 221 -0.52 1.66 -22.32
CA THR A 221 0.13 1.18 -21.11
C THR A 221 1.65 1.15 -21.25
N ARG A 222 2.33 1.26 -20.11
CA ARG A 222 3.79 1.10 -19.97
C ARG A 222 4.14 0.21 -18.78
N PRO A 223 5.40 -0.26 -18.67
CA PRO A 223 5.86 -0.92 -17.46
C PRO A 223 5.70 -0.03 -16.21
N TRP A 224 5.48 -0.67 -15.06
CA TRP A 224 5.39 0.04 -13.78
C TRP A 224 6.68 0.83 -13.49
N PRO A 225 6.61 2.13 -13.13
CA PRO A 225 7.81 2.98 -13.00
C PRO A 225 8.54 2.83 -11.66
N GLY A 226 8.29 1.75 -10.92
CA GLY A 226 9.02 1.42 -9.69
C GLY A 226 10.30 0.62 -9.97
N PRO A 227 11.00 0.15 -8.92
CA PRO A 227 12.14 -0.75 -9.09
C PRO A 227 11.77 -1.98 -9.94
N ASN A 228 12.64 -2.34 -10.88
CA ASN A 228 12.49 -3.58 -11.63
C ASN A 228 12.70 -4.76 -10.68
N ALA A 229 11.65 -5.56 -10.48
CA ALA A 229 11.75 -6.76 -9.68
C ALA A 229 12.77 -7.74 -10.29
N ARG A 230 13.60 -8.34 -9.43
CA ARG A 230 14.49 -9.44 -9.82
C ARG A 230 13.68 -10.58 -10.43
N ALA A 231 14.12 -11.07 -11.59
CA ALA A 231 13.40 -12.10 -12.32
C ALA A 231 13.34 -13.41 -11.53
N ALA A 232 12.13 -13.93 -11.34
CA ALA A 232 11.85 -15.22 -10.73
C ALA A 232 10.68 -15.88 -11.45
N ARG A 233 10.52 -17.19 -11.30
CA ARG A 233 9.39 -17.93 -11.89
C ARG A 233 8.88 -19.05 -10.98
N ALA A 234 7.60 -19.39 -11.10
CA ALA A 234 7.07 -20.62 -10.53
C ALA A 234 7.59 -21.82 -11.34
N ILE A 235 7.87 -22.93 -10.65
CA ILE A 235 8.24 -24.20 -11.27
C ILE A 235 7.44 -25.33 -10.61
N ASP A 236 7.23 -26.43 -11.34
CA ASP A 236 6.45 -27.57 -10.84
C ASP A 236 7.33 -28.67 -10.23
N GLU A 237 8.60 -28.74 -10.64
CA GLU A 237 9.55 -29.77 -10.24
C GLU A 237 10.88 -29.16 -9.78
N GLY A 238 11.58 -29.86 -8.88
CA GLY A 238 12.87 -29.45 -8.33
C GLY A 238 13.03 -29.82 -6.86
N THR A 239 14.25 -29.70 -6.33
CA THR A 239 14.54 -29.86 -4.90
C THR A 239 14.76 -28.49 -4.28
N PRO A 240 13.91 -28.04 -3.32
CA PRO A 240 14.10 -26.75 -2.67
C PRO A 240 15.30 -26.75 -1.73
N GLU A 241 16.05 -25.65 -1.71
CA GLU A 241 17.17 -25.44 -0.78
C GLU A 241 16.69 -25.23 0.66
N ASN A 242 15.49 -24.67 0.85
CA ASN A 242 14.90 -24.43 2.16
C ASN A 242 13.92 -25.55 2.57
N ALA A 243 13.97 -25.91 3.85
CA ALA A 243 13.10 -26.95 4.41
C ALA A 243 11.63 -26.49 4.59
N THR A 244 11.41 -25.22 4.94
CA THR A 244 10.09 -24.66 5.24
C THR A 244 9.90 -23.29 4.62
N CYS A 245 8.65 -22.89 4.43
CA CYS A 245 8.29 -21.58 3.88
C CYS A 245 8.79 -20.45 4.79
N PRO A 246 9.52 -19.43 4.26
CA PRO A 246 10.07 -18.34 5.07
C PRO A 246 9.02 -17.46 5.76
N TYR A 247 7.75 -17.53 5.34
CA TYR A 247 6.67 -16.68 5.88
C TYR A 247 5.86 -17.33 6.99
N SER A 248 5.76 -18.67 6.99
CA SER A 248 4.84 -19.39 7.90
C SER A 248 5.51 -20.54 8.63
N SER A 249 6.75 -20.88 8.26
CA SER A 249 7.49 -22.06 8.75
C SER A 249 6.78 -23.39 8.48
N LYS A 250 5.72 -23.41 7.66
CA LYS A 250 5.03 -24.64 7.23
C LYS A 250 5.83 -25.37 6.13
N PRO A 251 5.61 -26.68 5.94
CA PRO A 251 6.23 -27.45 4.87
C PRO A 251 6.01 -26.83 3.48
N SER A 252 7.03 -26.92 2.64
CA SER A 252 7.00 -26.45 1.25
C SER A 252 6.17 -27.39 0.38
N THR A 253 5.22 -26.84 -0.36
CA THR A 253 4.35 -27.58 -1.30
C THR A 253 4.34 -26.96 -2.71
N HIS A 254 4.91 -25.77 -2.87
CA HIS A 254 4.98 -25.03 -4.12
C HIS A 254 6.42 -24.54 -4.31
N LEU A 255 6.94 -24.55 -5.54
CA LEU A 255 8.34 -24.23 -5.83
C LEU A 255 8.46 -22.98 -6.70
N MET A 256 9.53 -22.22 -6.49
CA MET A 256 9.95 -21.14 -7.39
C MET A 256 11.45 -21.24 -7.67
N GLU A 257 11.86 -20.69 -8.80
CA GLU A 257 13.26 -20.53 -9.19
C GLU A 257 13.64 -19.06 -9.28
N ILE A 258 14.83 -18.72 -8.77
CA ILE A 258 15.50 -17.43 -8.96
C ILE A 258 17.01 -17.68 -9.09
N ASP A 259 17.65 -17.10 -10.10
CA ASP A 259 19.08 -17.28 -10.41
C ASP A 259 19.55 -18.74 -10.47
N GLY A 260 18.70 -19.65 -10.97
CA GLY A 260 19.01 -21.08 -11.04
C GLY A 260 18.93 -21.83 -9.70
N ARG A 261 18.45 -21.18 -8.63
CA ARG A 261 18.24 -21.75 -7.29
C ARG A 261 16.76 -21.98 -7.04
N THR A 262 16.43 -23.11 -6.40
CA THR A 262 15.05 -23.54 -6.15
C THR A 262 14.67 -23.31 -4.69
N PHE A 263 13.55 -22.65 -4.46
CA PHE A 263 13.00 -22.39 -3.12
C PHE A 263 11.56 -22.86 -3.00
N GLY A 264 11.23 -23.39 -1.82
CA GLY A 264 9.93 -23.92 -1.46
C GLY A 264 9.06 -22.94 -0.66
N MET A 265 7.77 -22.99 -0.93
CA MET A 265 6.73 -22.14 -0.36
C MET A 265 5.54 -22.99 0.09
N CYS A 266 4.84 -22.58 1.14
CA CYS A 266 3.78 -23.41 1.75
C CYS A 266 2.46 -23.42 0.96
N ASN A 267 2.27 -22.50 0.02
CA ASN A 267 1.09 -22.41 -0.85
C ASN A 267 1.40 -21.53 -2.08
N ALA A 268 0.52 -21.59 -3.09
CA ALA A 268 0.60 -20.80 -4.32
C ALA A 268 0.71 -19.30 -4.04
N PHE A 269 -0.11 -18.74 -3.15
CA PHE A 269 -0.07 -17.31 -2.85
C PHE A 269 1.29 -16.86 -2.31
N CYS A 270 1.92 -17.64 -1.42
CA CYS A 270 3.26 -17.36 -0.92
C CYS A 270 4.30 -17.41 -2.03
N ARG A 271 4.20 -18.38 -2.95
CA ARG A 271 5.07 -18.47 -4.12
C ARG A 271 4.86 -17.28 -5.05
N ASP A 272 3.63 -17.06 -5.50
CA ASP A 272 3.32 -16.12 -6.57
C ASP A 272 3.61 -14.67 -6.15
N LYS A 273 3.27 -14.29 -4.91
CA LYS A 273 3.60 -12.94 -4.40
C LYS A 273 5.11 -12.71 -4.29
N THR A 274 5.88 -13.78 -4.09
CA THR A 274 7.36 -13.71 -4.01
C THR A 274 7.94 -13.66 -5.41
N VAL A 275 7.45 -14.48 -6.33
CA VAL A 275 7.81 -14.43 -7.76
C VAL A 275 7.55 -13.05 -8.36
N ALA A 276 6.44 -12.41 -7.99
CA ALA A 276 6.07 -11.08 -8.48
C ALA A 276 7.05 -9.98 -8.07
N ASP A 277 7.67 -10.07 -6.88
CA ASP A 277 8.71 -9.14 -6.43
C ASP A 277 9.54 -9.75 -5.28
N PRO A 278 10.61 -10.51 -5.58
CA PRO A 278 11.34 -11.26 -4.55
C PRO A 278 12.00 -10.36 -3.50
N GLU A 279 12.53 -9.22 -3.94
CA GLU A 279 13.28 -8.29 -3.10
C GLU A 279 12.40 -7.50 -2.12
N ALA A 280 11.08 -7.52 -2.33
CA ALA A 280 10.13 -6.92 -1.39
C ALA A 280 10.02 -7.71 -0.07
N TRP A 281 10.56 -8.93 0.01
CA TRP A 281 10.34 -9.86 1.11
C TRP A 281 11.64 -10.18 1.88
N PRO A 282 11.95 -9.46 2.97
CA PRO A 282 13.19 -9.69 3.74
C PRO A 282 13.39 -11.14 4.20
N ALA A 283 12.31 -11.81 4.63
CA ALA A 283 12.37 -13.21 5.08
C ALA A 283 12.76 -14.18 3.95
N PHE A 284 12.38 -13.89 2.70
CA PHE A 284 12.82 -14.67 1.54
C PHE A 284 14.23 -14.28 1.12
N MET A 285 14.53 -12.98 1.08
CA MET A 285 15.87 -12.49 0.73
C MET A 285 16.95 -12.97 1.68
N ALA A 286 16.63 -13.28 2.94
CA ALA A 286 17.57 -13.91 3.87
C ALA A 286 17.96 -15.35 3.50
N LEU A 287 17.25 -16.01 2.58
CA LEU A 287 17.57 -17.34 2.05
C LEU A 287 18.47 -17.27 0.79
N LEU A 288 18.47 -16.14 0.10
CA LEU A 288 19.17 -15.92 -1.17
C LEU A 288 20.58 -15.40 -0.94
#